data_AF-A0A183VHJ2-F1
#
_entry.id   AF-A0A183VHJ2-F1
#
_cell.length_a   1.000
_cell.length_b   1.000
_cell.length_c   1.000
_cell.angle_alpha   90.00
_cell.angle_beta   90.00
_cell.angle_gamma   90.00
#
_symmetry.space_group_name_H-M   'P 1'
#
loop_
_entity.id
_entity.type
_entity.pdbx_description
1 polymer ?
#
loop_
_entity_poly.entity_id
_entity_poly.type
_entity_poly.pdbx_seq_one_letter_code
_entity_poly.pdbx_strand_id
1 'polypeptide(L)'
;LADVELARCVSYLIWYPIVIMQGFLFSFADPRRRWIVELTKKFHRSTELDSSFLNRLTLWWFNPIPVLGARKDLEVEDLFQLNEGNTSASLAPRWEALWQPAMQKYNEKKRRLFVEESSVSYRKQLSINDEMKDDNADVTFK
;
A
#
# COMPACT_ATOMS: atom_id res chain seq x y z
N LEU A 1 10.65 8.76 -45.85
CA LEU A 1 9.34 8.88 -45.14
C LEU A 1 8.53 7.59 -45.27
N ALA A 2 8.31 7.04 -46.47
CA ALA A 2 7.53 5.81 -46.68
C ALA A 2 8.07 4.57 -45.92
N ASP A 3 9.40 4.38 -45.85
CA ASP A 3 9.98 3.22 -45.15
C ASP A 3 9.79 3.28 -43.63
N VAL A 4 9.78 4.49 -43.07
CA VAL A 4 9.56 4.72 -41.63
C VAL A 4 8.11 4.47 -41.25
N GLU A 5 7.19 4.91 -42.12
CA GLU A 5 5.75 4.64 -41.99
C GLU A 5 5.46 3.13 -42.11
N LEU A 6 6.09 2.44 -43.06
CA LEU A 6 5.98 0.99 -43.23
C LEU A 6 6.51 0.23 -42.00
N ALA A 7 7.70 0.60 -41.50
CA ALA A 7 8.29 -0.02 -40.31
C ALA A 7 7.38 0.14 -39.08
N ARG A 8 6.73 1.30 -38.94
CA ARG A 8 5.76 1.56 -37.87
C ARG A 8 4.47 0.75 -38.03
N CYS A 9 3.98 0.58 -39.25
CA CYS A 9 2.83 -0.30 -39.51
C CYS A 9 3.15 -1.76 -39.18
N VAL A 10 4.32 -2.26 -39.58
CA VAL A 10 4.77 -3.63 -39.29
C VAL A 10 4.96 -3.84 -37.79
N SER A 11 5.55 -2.87 -37.07
CA SER A 11 5.70 -2.97 -35.63
C SER A 11 4.35 -3.03 -34.91
N TYR A 12 3.36 -2.24 -35.31
CA TYR A 12 2.01 -2.32 -34.76
C TYR A 12 1.33 -3.67 -35.09
N LEU A 13 1.45 -4.16 -36.33
CA LEU A 13 0.86 -5.43 -36.74
C LEU A 13 1.41 -6.63 -35.97
N ILE A 14 2.66 -6.59 -35.53
CA ILE A 14 3.29 -7.64 -34.72
C ILE A 14 2.99 -7.43 -33.23
N TRP A 15 3.02 -6.19 -32.75
CA TRP A 15 2.82 -5.87 -31.34
C TRP A 15 1.43 -6.23 -30.82
N TYR A 16 0.37 -5.83 -31.52
CA TYR A 16 -1.01 -6.09 -31.09
C TYR A 16 -1.33 -7.59 -30.90
N PRO A 17 -1.04 -8.51 -31.83
CA PRO A 17 -1.31 -9.93 -31.61
C PRO A 17 -0.42 -10.54 -30.52
N ILE A 18 0.83 -10.08 -30.34
CA ILE A 18 1.67 -10.52 -29.22
C ILE A 18 1.04 -10.15 -27.88
N VAL A 19 0.52 -8.92 -27.73
CA VAL A 19 -0.16 -8.48 -26.50
C VAL A 19 -1.44 -9.29 -26.26
N ILE A 20 -2.22 -9.56 -27.32
CA ILE A 20 -3.43 -10.39 -27.22
C ILE A 20 -3.07 -11.83 -26.81
N MET A 21 -2.04 -12.42 -27.45
CA MET A 21 -1.54 -13.75 -27.07
C MET A 21 -1.05 -13.76 -25.63
N GLN A 22 -0.30 -12.75 -25.18
CA GLN A 22 0.17 -12.65 -23.81
C GLN A 22 -0.99 -12.63 -22.80
N GLY A 23 -2.03 -11.84 -23.07
CA GLY A 23 -3.24 -11.81 -22.25
C GLY A 23 -3.97 -13.16 -22.21
N PHE A 24 -4.02 -13.84 -23.35
CA PHE A 24 -4.61 -15.17 -23.45
C PHE A 24 -3.80 -16.24 -22.71
N LEU A 25 -2.47 -16.22 -22.84
CA LEU A 25 -1.56 -17.10 -22.11
C LEU A 25 -1.69 -16.90 -20.60
N PHE A 26 -1.79 -15.65 -20.13
CA PHE A 26 -2.05 -15.37 -18.72
C PHE A 26 -3.41 -15.88 -18.24
N SER A 27 -4.40 -16.02 -19.13
CA SER A 27 -5.67 -16.65 -18.79
C SER A 27 -5.59 -18.17 -18.68
N PHE A 28 -4.78 -18.81 -19.53
CA PHE A 28 -4.64 -20.29 -19.56
C PHE A 28 -3.61 -20.81 -18.53
N ALA A 29 -2.63 -20.00 -18.15
CA ALA A 29 -1.61 -20.36 -17.15
C ALA A 29 -2.18 -20.46 -15.73
N ASP A 30 -3.39 -19.95 -15.50
CA ASP A 30 -4.14 -20.08 -14.24
C ASP A 30 -5.32 -21.06 -14.36
N PRO A 31 -5.11 -22.37 -14.57
CA PRO A 31 -6.19 -23.35 -14.50
C PRO A 31 -6.67 -23.46 -13.06
N ARG A 32 -7.91 -23.00 -12.82
CA ARG A 32 -8.59 -23.11 -11.54
C ARG A 32 -8.73 -24.59 -11.16
N ARG A 33 -8.10 -25.01 -10.06
CA ARG A 33 -8.21 -26.41 -9.59
C ARG A 33 -9.65 -26.73 -9.19
N ARG A 34 -10.17 -27.87 -9.64
CA ARG A 34 -11.59 -28.27 -9.50
C ARG A 34 -12.07 -28.28 -8.04
N TRP A 35 -11.23 -28.74 -7.10
CA TRP A 35 -11.55 -28.77 -5.67
C TRP A 35 -11.69 -27.37 -5.04
N ILE A 36 -10.97 -26.35 -5.54
CA ILE A 36 -11.09 -24.96 -5.05
C ILE A 36 -12.46 -24.38 -5.44
N VAL A 37 -12.98 -24.74 -6.61
CA VAL A 37 -14.31 -24.31 -7.07
C VAL A 37 -15.39 -24.88 -6.16
N GLU A 38 -15.25 -26.14 -5.77
CA GLU A 38 -16.20 -26.83 -4.87
C GLU A 38 -16.17 -26.23 -3.46
N LEU A 39 -14.98 -25.94 -2.93
CA LEU A 39 -14.83 -25.25 -1.64
C LEU A 39 -15.47 -23.85 -1.66
N THR A 40 -15.25 -23.11 -2.74
CA THR A 40 -15.83 -21.78 -2.89
C THR A 40 -17.36 -21.84 -2.90
N LYS A 41 -17.93 -22.79 -3.66
CA LYS A 41 -19.38 -22.96 -3.75
C LYS A 41 -20.00 -23.40 -2.42
N LYS A 42 -19.26 -24.15 -1.60
CA LYS A 42 -19.74 -24.65 -0.30
C LYS A 42 -19.64 -23.62 0.83
N PHE A 43 -18.64 -22.74 0.80
CA PHE A 43 -18.33 -21.81 1.89
C PHE A 43 -18.55 -20.32 1.54
N HIS A 44 -19.12 -19.99 0.38
CA HIS A 44 -19.25 -18.62 -0.11
C HIS A 44 -17.93 -17.81 -0.04
N ARG A 45 -16.79 -18.49 -0.19
CA ARG A 45 -15.47 -17.84 -0.15
C ARG A 45 -15.33 -16.92 -1.35
N SER A 46 -14.76 -15.71 -1.17
CA SER A 46 -14.47 -14.84 -2.31
C SER A 46 -13.49 -15.52 -3.27
N THR A 47 -13.92 -15.76 -4.52
CA THR A 47 -13.05 -16.34 -5.57
C THR A 47 -12.02 -15.37 -6.12
N GLU A 48 -11.93 -14.15 -5.61
CA GLU A 48 -11.01 -13.12 -6.09
C GLU A 48 -9.58 -13.65 -6.18
N LEU A 49 -9.07 -14.28 -5.12
CA LEU A 49 -7.72 -14.83 -5.04
C LEU A 49 -7.48 -16.13 -5.78
N ASP A 50 -8.52 -16.82 -6.24
CA ASP A 50 -8.43 -18.11 -6.92
C ASP A 50 -8.88 -18.05 -8.38
N SER A 51 -9.22 -16.84 -8.84
CA SER A 51 -9.65 -16.59 -10.20
C SER A 51 -8.46 -16.31 -11.12
N SER A 52 -8.54 -16.79 -12.36
CA SER A 52 -7.53 -16.54 -13.39
C SER A 52 -7.38 -15.04 -13.64
N PHE A 53 -6.22 -14.61 -14.15
CA PHE A 53 -5.92 -13.20 -14.40
C PHE A 53 -7.05 -12.41 -15.08
N LEU A 54 -7.61 -12.92 -16.19
CA LEU A 54 -8.70 -12.24 -16.90
C LEU A 54 -10.00 -12.17 -16.10
N ASN A 55 -10.28 -13.17 -15.27
CA ASN A 55 -11.46 -13.19 -14.42
C ASN A 55 -11.34 -12.14 -13.29
N ARG A 56 -10.13 -11.96 -12.73
CA ARG A 56 -9.85 -10.83 -11.83
C ARG A 56 -9.97 -9.49 -12.54
N LEU A 57 -9.40 -9.37 -13.74
CA LEU A 57 -9.38 -8.12 -14.49
C LEU A 57 -10.78 -7.65 -14.90
N THR A 58 -11.61 -8.58 -15.38
CA THR A 58 -12.99 -8.28 -15.80
C THR A 58 -13.99 -8.35 -14.64
N LEU A 59 -13.52 -8.63 -13.42
CA LEU A 59 -14.35 -8.88 -12.23
C LEU A 59 -15.47 -9.89 -12.49
N TRP A 60 -15.23 -10.86 -13.38
CA TRP A 60 -16.27 -11.75 -13.87
C TRP A 60 -16.85 -12.62 -12.75
N TRP A 61 -16.03 -12.91 -11.75
CA TRP A 61 -16.40 -13.65 -10.54
C TRP A 61 -17.44 -12.94 -9.67
N PHE A 62 -17.61 -11.62 -9.79
CA PHE A 62 -18.56 -10.85 -8.99
C PHE A 62 -19.97 -10.84 -9.61
N ASN A 63 -20.11 -11.14 -10.91
CA ASN A 63 -21.40 -11.13 -11.63
C ASN A 63 -22.56 -11.90 -10.96
N PRO A 64 -22.34 -13.02 -10.23
CA PRO A 64 -23.44 -13.70 -9.55
C PRO A 64 -24.15 -12.85 -8.50
N ILE A 65 -23.47 -11.92 -7.83
CA ILE A 65 -24.04 -11.11 -6.74
C ILE A 65 -25.07 -10.09 -7.27
N PRO A 66 -24.77 -9.26 -8.29
CA PRO A 66 -25.77 -8.38 -8.90
C PRO A 66 -26.98 -9.12 -9.47
N VAL A 67 -26.77 -10.30 -10.07
CA VAL A 67 -27.86 -11.13 -10.59
C VAL A 67 -28.73 -11.69 -9.46
N LEU A 68 -28.13 -12.07 -8.33
CA LEU A 68 -28.87 -12.50 -7.15
C LEU A 68 -29.67 -11.34 -6.54
N GLY A 69 -29.05 -10.17 -6.39
CA GLY A 69 -29.71 -8.95 -5.90
C GLY A 69 -30.86 -8.47 -6.78
N ALA A 70 -30.82 -8.77 -8.08
CA ALA A 70 -31.94 -8.50 -8.99
C ALA A 70 -33.12 -9.48 -8.82
N ARG A 71 -32.87 -10.66 -8.25
CA ARG A 71 -33.88 -11.73 -8.06
C ARG A 71 -34.44 -11.80 -6.64
N LYS A 72 -33.65 -11.42 -5.64
CA LYS A 72 -33.95 -11.52 -4.20
C LYS A 72 -33.25 -10.37 -3.48
N ASP A 73 -33.86 -9.85 -2.42
CA ASP A 73 -33.18 -8.97 -1.47
C ASP A 73 -31.96 -9.70 -0.86
N LEU A 74 -30.80 -9.03 -0.89
CA LEU A 74 -29.53 -9.61 -0.46
C LEU A 74 -29.49 -9.73 1.07
N GLU A 75 -29.20 -10.93 1.55
CA GLU A 75 -28.89 -11.18 2.96
C GLU A 75 -27.38 -11.23 3.19
N VAL A 76 -26.95 -11.06 4.43
CA VAL A 76 -25.52 -11.09 4.80
C VAL A 76 -24.89 -12.45 4.49
N GLU A 77 -25.68 -13.52 4.58
CA GLU A 77 -25.26 -14.90 4.30
C GLU A 77 -25.03 -15.16 2.80
N ASP A 78 -25.69 -14.38 1.93
CA ASP A 78 -25.57 -14.46 0.47
C ASP A 78 -24.30 -13.74 -0.04
N LEU A 79 -23.62 -12.97 0.82
CA LEU A 79 -22.41 -12.23 0.49
C LEU A 79 -21.16 -13.10 0.59
N PHE A 80 -20.13 -12.72 -0.17
CA PHE A 80 -18.85 -13.39 -0.09
C PHE A 80 -18.18 -13.18 1.27
N GLN A 81 -17.62 -14.26 1.82
CA GLN A 81 -16.79 -14.17 3.01
C GLN A 81 -15.52 -13.37 2.70
N LEU A 82 -15.16 -12.48 3.62
CA LEU A 82 -13.94 -11.68 3.52
C LEU A 82 -12.72 -12.60 3.43
N ASN A 83 -11.80 -12.24 2.53
CA ASN A 83 -10.55 -12.94 2.38
C ASN A 83 -9.71 -12.86 3.68
N GLU A 84 -9.12 -13.99 4.09
CA GLU A 84 -8.30 -14.10 5.31
C GLU A 84 -7.17 -13.05 5.32
N GLY A 85 -6.56 -12.81 4.16
CA GLY A 85 -5.49 -11.82 4.01
C GLY A 85 -5.92 -10.38 4.26
N ASN A 86 -7.21 -10.07 4.05
CA ASN A 86 -7.81 -8.74 4.22
C ASN A 86 -8.54 -8.58 5.57
N THR A 87 -8.52 -9.61 6.41
CA THR A 87 -9.19 -9.58 7.70
C THR A 87 -8.39 -8.74 8.70
N SER A 88 -9.08 -8.05 9.62
CA SER A 88 -8.45 -7.25 10.69
C SER A 88 -7.44 -8.06 11.51
N ALA A 89 -7.73 -9.34 11.77
CA ALA A 89 -6.83 -10.27 12.44
C ALA A 89 -5.46 -10.43 11.74
N SER A 90 -5.41 -10.26 10.42
CA SER A 90 -4.17 -10.33 9.62
C SER A 90 -3.54 -8.94 9.40
N LEU A 91 -4.35 -7.91 9.14
CA LEU A 91 -3.85 -6.56 8.86
C LEU A 91 -3.32 -5.86 10.11
N ALA A 92 -4.02 -5.97 11.25
CA ALA A 92 -3.61 -5.32 12.49
C ALA A 92 -2.18 -5.68 12.93
N PRO A 93 -1.77 -6.97 13.00
CA PRO A 93 -0.40 -7.29 13.39
C PRO A 93 0.64 -6.83 12.35
N ARG A 94 0.31 -6.86 11.06
CA ARG A 94 1.19 -6.34 10.00
C ARG A 94 1.39 -4.84 10.12
N TRP A 95 0.31 -4.10 10.39
CA TRP A 95 0.38 -2.67 10.65
C TRP A 95 1.23 -2.38 11.88
N GLU A 96 0.99 -3.09 12.97
CA GLU A 96 1.71 -2.89 14.24
C GLU A 96 3.22 -3.12 14.08
N ALA A 97 3.61 -4.14 13.33
CA ALA A 97 5.01 -4.44 13.03
C ALA A 97 5.73 -3.29 12.28
N LEU A 98 5.00 -2.53 11.46
CA LEU A 98 5.53 -1.37 10.73
C LEU A 98 5.43 -0.08 11.56
N TRP A 99 4.38 0.05 12.35
CA TRP A 99 4.05 1.26 13.11
C TRP A 99 4.96 1.43 14.33
N GLN A 100 5.17 0.39 15.11
CA GLN A 100 6.01 0.42 16.31
C GLN A 100 7.43 0.97 16.05
N PRO A 101 8.21 0.48 15.07
CA PRO A 101 9.54 1.01 14.81
C PRO A 101 9.52 2.45 14.28
N ALA A 102 8.51 2.81 13.47
CA ALA A 102 8.35 4.18 12.98
C ALA A 102 8.06 5.16 14.14
N MET A 103 7.17 4.76 15.05
CA MET A 103 6.81 5.52 16.25
C MET A 103 8.01 5.68 17.19
N GLN A 104 8.79 4.62 17.41
CA GLN A 104 10.00 4.69 18.23
C GLN A 104 11.03 5.67 17.65
N LYS A 105 11.30 5.57 16.34
CA LYS A 105 12.20 6.50 15.64
C LYS A 105 11.72 7.95 15.74
N TYR A 106 10.42 8.19 15.56
CA TYR A 106 9.84 9.53 15.72
C TYR A 106 10.02 10.06 17.14
N ASN A 107 9.73 9.25 18.16
CA ASN A 107 9.88 9.64 19.56
C ASN A 107 11.34 9.90 19.93
N GLU A 108 12.29 9.11 19.41
CA GLU A 108 13.72 9.36 19.58
C GLU A 108 14.16 10.68 18.95
N LYS A 109 13.72 10.96 17.72
CA LYS A 109 14.02 12.23 17.04
C LYS A 109 13.45 13.41 17.82
N LYS A 110 12.20 13.31 18.27
CA LYS A 110 11.55 14.31 19.11
C LYS A 110 12.35 14.57 20.38
N ARG A 111 12.78 13.52 21.10
CA ARG A 111 13.64 13.66 22.30
C ARG A 111 14.97 14.36 22.00
N ARG A 112 15.64 14.02 20.90
CA ARG A 112 16.91 14.66 20.52
C ARG A 112 16.73 16.17 20.26
N LEU A 113 15.69 16.55 19.55
CA LEU A 113 15.39 17.96 19.28
C LEU A 113 15.12 18.74 20.58
N PHE A 114 14.34 18.17 21.51
CA PHE A 114 14.11 18.83 22.82
C PHE A 114 15.39 19.00 23.64
N VAL A 115 16.28 18.01 23.64
CA VAL A 115 17.57 18.10 24.32
C VAL A 115 18.47 19.14 23.67
N GLU A 116 18.49 19.18 22.34
CA GLU A 116 19.27 20.15 21.57
C GLU A 116 18.80 21.59 21.83
N GLU A 117 17.49 21.86 21.75
CA GLU A 117 16.89 23.16 22.08
C GLU A 117 17.22 23.60 23.51
N SER A 118 17.12 22.67 24.47
CA SER A 118 17.49 22.94 25.87
C SER A 118 18.97 23.31 25.98
N SER A 119 19.86 22.54 25.35
CA SER A 119 21.31 22.77 25.38
C SER A 119 21.72 24.09 24.73
N VAL A 120 21.06 24.50 23.64
CA VAL A 120 21.28 25.79 22.97
C VAL A 120 20.80 26.94 23.85
N SER A 121 19.65 26.80 24.52
CA SER A 121 19.16 27.78 25.48
C SER A 121 20.14 27.98 26.65
N TYR A 122 20.67 26.89 27.22
CA TYR A 122 21.67 26.98 28.30
C TYR A 122 22.96 27.66 27.83
N ARG A 123 23.48 27.33 26.63
CA ARG A 123 24.68 28.01 26.11
C ARG A 123 24.46 29.50 25.91
N LYS A 124 23.28 29.91 25.42
CA LYS A 124 22.95 31.32 25.21
C LYS A 124 22.86 32.09 26.53
N GLN A 125 22.34 31.47 27.58
CA GLN A 125 22.33 32.06 28.92
C GLN A 125 23.74 32.20 29.49
N LEU A 126 24.61 31.22 29.27
CA LEU A 126 25.99 31.26 29.73
C LEU A 126 26.77 32.40 29.06
N SER A 127 26.64 32.55 27.74
CA SER A 127 27.31 33.64 27.01
C SER A 127 26.84 35.03 27.47
N ILE A 128 25.55 35.20 27.77
CA ILE A 128 25.01 36.46 28.30
C ILE A 128 25.56 36.76 29.70
N ASN A 129 25.67 35.74 30.56
CA ASN A 129 26.20 35.92 31.91
C ASN A 129 27.71 36.25 31.91
N ASP A 130 28.49 35.67 31.00
CA ASP A 130 29.90 36.00 30.84
C ASP A 130 30.09 37.44 30.32
N GLU A 131 29.31 37.88 29.32
CA GLU A 131 29.32 39.27 28.84
C GLU A 131 28.97 40.28 29.95
N MET A 132 27.94 40.03 30.75
CA MET A 132 27.56 40.90 31.87
C MET A 132 28.62 41.00 32.98
N LYS A 133 29.48 39.98 33.09
CA LYS A 133 30.56 39.94 34.09
C LYS A 133 31.75 40.77 33.64
N ASP A 134 32.07 40.74 32.35
CA ASP A 134 33.13 41.56 31.75
C ASP A 134 32.74 43.05 31.79
N ASP A 135 31.47 43.37 31.50
CA ASP A 135 30.96 44.75 31.62
C ASP A 135 30.99 45.27 33.06
N ASN A 136 30.67 44.43 34.06
CA ASN A 136 30.79 44.83 35.48
C ASN A 136 32.25 45.02 35.91
N ALA A 137 33.15 44.17 35.42
CA ALA A 137 34.58 44.26 35.73
C ALA A 137 35.19 45.58 35.22
N ASP A 138 34.81 46.03 34.02
CA ASP A 138 35.24 47.31 33.44
C ASP A 138 34.73 48.52 34.25
N VAL A 139 33.50 48.45 34.77
CA VAL A 139 32.92 49.50 35.62
C VAL A 139 33.61 49.58 36.99
N THR A 140 34.06 48.47 37.57
CA THR A 140 34.76 48.46 38.87
C THR A 140 36.22 48.91 38.84
N PHE A 141 36.83 49.04 37.66
CA PHE A 141 38.24 49.41 37.49
C PHE A 141 38.47 50.88 37.08
N LYS A 142 37.40 51.70 37.04
CA LYS A 142 37.44 53.17 36.89
C LYS A 142 37.23 53.88 38.22
#